data_AF-A0A7V2H7N2-F1
#
_entry.id   AF-A0A7V2H7N2-F1
#
_cell.length_a   1.000
_cell.length_b   1.000
_cell.length_c   1.000
_cell.angle_alpha   90.00
_cell.angle_beta   90.00
_cell.angle_gamma   90.00
#
_symmetry.space_group_name_H-M   'P 1'
#
loop_
_entity.id
_entity.type
_entity.pdbx_description
1 polymer ?
#
loop_
_entity_poly.entity_id
_entity_poly.type
_entity_poly.pdbx_seq_one_letter_code
_entity_poly.pdbx_strand_id
1 'polypeptide(L)' 'MSATVDPITFSVPRAVAMDLVGLSNDLNDRMHQLLERNTDGQLGLGEKAELETLVRVAQLSQILAMAMQHQVKP' A
#
# COMPACT_ATOMS: atom_id res chain seq x y z
N MET A 1 -1.85 10.89 27.63
CA MET A 1 -0.54 11.41 27.18
C MET A 1 -0.59 11.44 25.67
N SER A 2 -0.64 12.61 25.04
CA SER A 2 -0.53 12.71 23.58
C SER A 2 0.94 12.52 23.22
N ALA A 3 1.29 11.41 22.60
CA ALA A 3 2.62 11.24 22.02
C ALA A 3 2.75 12.23 20.85
N THR A 4 3.70 13.15 20.94
CA THR A 4 4.16 13.92 19.78
C THR A 4 4.73 12.91 18.78
N VAL A 5 4.05 12.74 17.65
CA VAL A 5 4.51 11.89 16.56
C VAL A 5 5.51 12.71 15.73
N ASP A 6 6.78 12.34 15.78
CA ASP A 6 7.79 12.92 14.89
C ASP A 6 7.57 12.39 13.46
N PRO A 7 7.28 13.25 12.47
CA PRO A 7 6.99 12.80 11.12
C PRO A 7 8.28 12.41 10.38
N ILE A 8 8.22 11.29 9.65
CA ILE A 8 9.26 10.91 8.68
C ILE A 8 8.92 11.57 7.34
N THR A 9 9.87 12.29 6.75
CA THR A 9 9.73 12.89 5.41
C THR A 9 10.41 12.03 4.36
N PHE A 10 9.68 11.66 3.31
CA PHE A 10 10.20 10.95 2.15
C PHE A 10 10.05 11.81 0.89
N SER A 11 11.08 11.85 0.04
CA SER A 11 11.08 12.62 -1.20
C SER A 11 11.05 11.69 -2.40
N VAL A 12 10.13 11.95 -3.33
CA VAL A 12 9.95 11.17 -4.54
C VAL A 12 10.08 12.07 -5.76
N PRO A 13 10.81 11.66 -6.82
CA PRO A 13 10.76 12.35 -8.09
C PRO A 13 9.32 12.46 -8.60
N ARG A 14 8.90 13.67 -8.99
CA ARG A 14 7.53 13.90 -9.48
C ARG A 14 7.13 12.98 -10.63
N ALA A 15 8.10 12.63 -11.48
CA ALA A 15 7.90 11.75 -12.62
C ALA A 15 7.37 10.36 -12.25
N VAL A 16 7.69 9.85 -11.05
CA VAL A 16 7.28 8.51 -10.60
C VAL A 16 6.18 8.55 -9.53
N ALA A 17 5.72 9.75 -9.13
CA ALA A 17 4.72 9.89 -8.07
C ALA A 17 3.37 9.25 -8.45
N MET A 18 2.92 9.46 -9.69
CA MET A 18 1.71 8.81 -10.22
C MET A 18 1.88 7.30 -10.35
N ASP A 19 3.06 6.83 -10.75
CA ASP A 19 3.37 5.41 -10.87
C ASP A 19 3.34 4.71 -9.51
N LEU A 20 3.74 5.37 -8.42
CA LEU A 20 3.63 4.84 -7.07
C LEU A 20 2.17 4.62 -6.65
N VAL A 21 1.25 5.48 -7.07
CA VAL A 21 -0.18 5.27 -6.82
C VAL A 21 -0.73 4.14 -7.68
N GLY A 22 -0.29 4.02 -8.94
CA GLY A 22 -0.61 2.86 -9.78
C GLY A 22 -0.18 1.56 -9.13
N LEU A 23 1.10 1.47 -8.76
CA LEU A 23 1.67 0.31 -8.06
C LEU A 23 0.92 -0.02 -6.76
N SER A 24 0.58 1.00 -5.98
CA SER A 24 -0.17 0.85 -4.75
C SER A 24 -1.56 0.23 -4.97
N ASN A 25 -2.26 0.62 -6.03
CA ASN A 25 -3.54 0.02 -6.40
C ASN A 25 -3.35 -1.42 -6.88
N ASP A 26 -2.35 -1.69 -7.72
CA ASP A 26 -2.05 -3.04 -8.21
C ASP A 26 -1.73 -4.01 -7.06
N LEU A 27 -1.00 -3.55 -6.04
CA LEU A 27 -0.71 -4.33 -4.84
C LEU A 27 -1.96 -4.61 -4.00
N ASN A 28 -2.88 -3.64 -3.88
CA ASN A 28 -4.17 -3.84 -3.20
C ASN A 28 -5.05 -4.83 -3.96
N ASP A 29 -5.12 -4.73 -5.28
CA ASP A 29 -5.89 -5.65 -6.12
C ASP A 29 -5.34 -7.06 -6.03
N ARG A 30 -4.02 -7.22 -6.08
CA ARG A 30 -3.35 -8.50 -5.85
C ARG A 30 -3.67 -9.08 -4.47
N MET A 31 -3.66 -8.24 -3.43
CA MET A 31 -4.03 -8.66 -2.08
C MET A 31 -5.47 -9.18 -2.03
N HIS A 32 -6.43 -8.48 -2.65
CA HIS A 32 -7.83 -8.94 -2.72
C HIS A 32 -7.96 -10.29 -3.43
N GLN A 33 -7.30 -10.46 -4.59
CA GLN A 33 -7.30 -11.75 -5.30
C GLN A 33 -6.75 -12.90 -4.44
N LEU A 34 -5.69 -12.64 -3.67
CA LEU A 34 -5.12 -13.63 -2.77
C LEU A 34 -6.03 -13.93 -1.58
N LEU A 35 -6.72 -12.93 -1.02
CA LEU A 35 -7.70 -13.11 0.06
C LEU A 35 -8.90 -13.97 -0.38
N GLU A 36 -9.42 -13.74 -1.57
CA GLU A 36 -10.49 -14.54 -2.17
C GLU A 36 -10.06 -16.00 -2.27
N ARG A 37 -8.90 -16.26 -2.90
CA ARG A 37 -8.36 -17.62 -3.03
C ARG A 37 -7.97 -18.26 -1.70
N ASN A 38 -7.58 -17.46 -0.70
CA ASN A 38 -7.30 -17.97 0.65
C ASN A 38 -8.58 -18.47 1.33
N THR A 39 -9.69 -17.76 1.12
CA THR A 39 -11.02 -18.17 1.60
C THR A 39 -11.43 -19.51 1.02
N ASP A 40 -11.08 -19.75 -0.24
CA ASP A 40 -11.33 -21.02 -0.93
C ASP A 40 -10.31 -22.11 -0.57
N GLY A 41 -9.31 -21.81 0.28
CA GLY A 41 -8.25 -22.75 0.66
C GLY A 41 -7.24 -23.06 -0.46
N GLN A 42 -7.19 -22.24 -1.50
CA GLN A 42 -6.45 -22.49 -2.75
C GLN A 42 -5.07 -21.82 -2.81
N LEU A 43 -4.59 -21.21 -1.71
CA LEU A 43 -3.27 -20.57 -1.70
C LEU A 43 -2.14 -21.56 -1.43
N GLY A 44 -1.14 -21.54 -2.31
CA GLY A 44 0.16 -22.16 -2.06
C GLY A 44 0.96 -21.43 -0.98
N LEU A 45 2.04 -22.06 -0.49
CA LEU A 45 2.90 -21.48 0.55
C LEU A 45 3.52 -20.12 0.15
N GLY A 46 3.97 -19.98 -1.09
CA GLY A 46 4.53 -18.72 -1.59
C GLY A 46 3.49 -17.59 -1.61
N GLU A 47 2.26 -17.91 -1.99
CA GLU A 47 1.17 -16.94 -2.08
C GLU A 47 0.67 -16.51 -0.70
N LYS A 48 0.76 -17.39 0.31
CA LYS A 48 0.49 -17.02 1.71
C LYS A 48 1.52 -16.02 2.23
N ALA A 49 2.81 -16.22 1.94
CA ALA A 49 3.86 -15.27 2.31
C ALA A 49 3.71 -13.93 1.57
N GLU A 50 3.31 -13.97 0.30
CA GLU A 50 2.98 -12.79 -0.49
C GLU A 50 1.81 -12.03 0.15
N LEU A 51 0.71 -12.73 0.47
CA LEU A 51 -0.46 -12.13 1.11
C LEU A 51 -0.12 -11.49 2.46
N GLU A 52 0.68 -12.15 3.30
CA GLU A 52 1.11 -11.57 4.58
C GLU A 52 1.91 -10.28 4.39
N THR A 53 2.80 -10.28 3.39
CA THR A 53 3.59 -9.09 3.04
C THR A 53 2.68 -7.96 2.56
N LEU A 54 1.73 -8.26 1.67
CA LEU A 54 0.76 -7.30 1.14
C LEU A 54 -0.10 -6.68 2.23
N VAL A 55 -0.58 -7.47 3.19
CA VAL A 55 -1.33 -6.97 4.36
C VAL A 55 -0.49 -6.01 5.19
N ARG A 56 0.80 -6.30 5.40
CA ARG A 56 1.71 -5.41 6.14
C ARG A 56 1.93 -4.08 5.42
N VAL A 57 1.90 -4.06 4.08
CA VAL A 57 2.09 -2.84 3.27
C VAL A 57 0.79 -2.19 2.82
N ALA A 58 -0.40 -2.74 3.11
CA ALA A 58 -1.68 -2.15 2.72
C ALA A 58 -1.87 -0.72 3.28
N GLN A 59 -1.29 -0.44 4.45
CA GLN A 59 -1.27 0.92 5.03
C GLN A 59 -0.43 1.90 4.21
N LEU A 60 0.62 1.43 3.52
CA LEU A 60 1.44 2.26 2.64
C LEU A 60 0.60 2.85 1.51
N SER A 61 -0.32 2.07 0.94
CA SER A 61 -1.21 2.51 -0.13
C SER A 61 -2.08 3.71 0.29
N GLN A 62 -2.65 3.64 1.49
CA GLN A 62 -3.44 4.73 2.05
C GLN A 62 -2.59 5.98 2.32
N ILE A 63 -1.38 5.81 2.84
CA ILE A 63 -0.43 6.90 3.10
C ILE A 63 -0.06 7.60 1.79
N LEU A 64 0.27 6.86 0.74
CA LEU A 64 0.63 7.41 -0.58
C LEU A 64 -0.54 8.18 -1.21
N ALA A 65 -1.75 7.61 -1.18
CA ALA A 65 -2.95 8.26 -1.70
C ALA A 65 -3.22 9.60 -1.00
N MET A 66 -3.15 9.63 0.34
CA MET A 66 -3.35 10.86 1.12
C MET A 66 -2.25 11.90 0.85
N ALA A 67 -0.98 11.46 0.77
CA ALA A 67 0.15 12.35 0.51
C ALA A 67 0.05 13.03 -0.86
N MET A 68 -0.44 12.31 -1.87
CA MET A 68 -0.64 12.86 -3.22
C MET A 68 -1.85 13.80 -3.31
N GLN A 69 -2.93 13.52 -2.58
CA GLN A 69 -4.10 14.39 -2.52
C GLN A 69 -3.80 15.74 -1.82
N HIS A 70 -2.91 15.74 -0.81
CA HIS A 70 -2.50 16.95 -0.11
C HIS A 70 -1.53 17.86 -0.90
N GLN A 71 -0.91 17.39 -1.99
CA GLN A 71 -0.09 18.26 -2.84
C GLN A 71 -0.92 19.15 -3.79
N VAL A 72 -2.25 19.02 -3.78
CA VAL A 72 -3.16 19.87 -4.57
C VAL A 72 -3.73 20.98 -3.68
N LYS A 73 -2.88 21.93 -3.28
CA LYS A 73 -3.36 23.25 -2.83
C LYS A 73 -2.45 24.34 -3.42
N PRO A 74 -3.02 25.35 -4.12
CA PRO A 74 -2.27 26.43 -4.74
C PRO A 74 -1.56 27.33 -3.74
#